data_AF-A0A355BUW3-F1
#
_entry.id   AF-A0A355BUW3-F1
#
_cell.length_a   1.000
_cell.length_b   1.000
_cell.length_c   1.000
_cell.angle_alpha   90.00
_cell.angle_beta   90.00
_cell.angle_gamma   90.00
#
_symmetry.space_group_name_H-M   'P 1'
#
loop_
_entity.id
_entity.type
_entity.pdbx_description
1 polymer ?
#
loop_
_entity_poly.entity_id
_entity_poly.type
_entity_poly.pdbx_seq_one_letter_code
_entity_poly.pdbx_strand_id
1 'polypeptide(L)'
;MVRLSGLFSAFLYSFPIQLLINNFKRNQILLLCWAVLFAMITGNFGKYLGIPYLFLDPEYLNEVNFTSFAFMGLLVYGFTAAFHITCYISDGHHFSFVGAMSRPFRKFSLNNSLLPTTFLITYLYQVISFQVNNEYTTGTELALDLAGFATGYLAMALLLQLYFRYTQKDIFKYMVCRLDEKIKQTVKVTRASAMNKLDIAKKKQARVDYYLDTDFRFKKVMDEKDFYDKGAILQVFDQNQFNLVIIELLIFGMVMILGIFKDYPAFQVPAAASFMIFLTIFVMLSGAFSYWFGGWSITMSLALFLFVNFLIGEGWLTKKYQAFGLDYTAAPVTYTVDHLRQLNDSIHIRQAREHTLQILENWKAKFGPGEKRKMVFVCTSGGGKRAALWTLATLQQADSLTGGKLMDQTMLITGASGGLIGASYFREVILRQKQGQEVHPYSPLHQRKIATDNLNPLIFSLLANDLFVGLTKFEYQGQRYSRDRGYTFEEQLNIDTEN
;
A
#
# COMPACT_ATOMS: atom_id res chain seq x y z
N MET A 1 38.36 -7.57 -31.38
CA MET A 1 36.96 -8.07 -31.41
C MET A 1 36.74 -9.33 -30.58
N VAL A 2 37.58 -10.37 -30.65
CA VAL A 2 37.39 -11.65 -29.92
C VAL A 2 37.35 -11.53 -28.39
N ARG A 3 38.12 -10.60 -27.78
CA ARG A 3 38.04 -10.35 -26.32
C ARG A 3 36.75 -9.66 -25.89
N LEU A 4 36.18 -8.77 -26.71
CA LEU A 4 34.90 -8.10 -26.41
C LEU A 4 33.72 -9.06 -26.54
N SER A 5 33.72 -9.97 -27.52
CA SER A 5 32.67 -10.99 -27.65
C SER A 5 32.70 -12.02 -26.49
N GLY A 6 33.89 -12.35 -25.97
CA GLY A 6 34.05 -13.20 -24.78
C GLY A 6 33.54 -12.53 -23.50
N LEU A 7 33.85 -11.25 -23.29
CA LEU A 7 33.34 -10.46 -22.15
C LEU A 7 31.82 -10.24 -22.22
N PHE A 8 31.28 -9.97 -23.41
CA PHE A 8 29.85 -9.78 -23.60
C PHE A 8 29.06 -11.06 -23.36
N SER A 9 29.55 -12.21 -23.82
CA SER A 9 28.94 -13.51 -23.52
C SER A 9 29.05 -13.86 -22.04
N ALA A 10 30.19 -13.62 -21.40
CA ALA A 10 30.35 -13.83 -19.95
C ALA A 10 29.39 -12.95 -19.11
N PHE A 11 29.15 -11.71 -19.55
CA PHE A 11 28.19 -10.81 -18.91
C PHE A 11 26.75 -11.28 -19.11
N LEU A 12 26.36 -11.63 -20.34
CA LEU A 12 25.01 -12.12 -20.65
C LEU A 12 24.67 -13.43 -19.94
N TYR A 13 25.61 -14.38 -19.86
CA TYR A 13 25.44 -15.66 -19.17
C TYR A 13 25.85 -15.62 -17.70
N SER A 14 25.97 -14.42 -17.12
CA SER A 14 26.11 -14.27 -15.68
C SER A 14 24.77 -14.51 -14.98
N PHE A 15 24.82 -15.09 -13.78
CA PHE A 15 23.64 -15.46 -13.03
C PHE A 15 22.70 -14.27 -12.73
N PRO A 16 23.20 -13.06 -12.36
CA PRO A 16 22.32 -11.91 -12.15
C PRO A 16 21.54 -11.49 -13.40
N ILE A 17 22.18 -11.51 -14.57
CA ILE A 17 21.54 -11.13 -15.83
C ILE A 17 20.54 -12.20 -16.28
N GLN A 18 20.88 -13.48 -16.13
CA GLN A 18 19.96 -14.57 -16.43
C GLN A 18 18.73 -14.57 -15.52
N LEU A 19 18.90 -14.23 -14.23
CA LEU A 19 17.77 -14.05 -13.31
C LEU A 19 16.90 -12.86 -13.69
N LEU A 20 17.49 -11.74 -14.08
CA LEU A 20 16.74 -10.58 -14.56
C LEU A 20 15.90 -10.94 -15.80
N ILE A 21 16.51 -11.60 -16.79
CA ILE A 21 15.81 -12.08 -18.00
C ILE A 21 14.70 -13.06 -17.61
N ASN A 22 14.94 -13.96 -16.65
CA ASN A 22 13.93 -14.89 -16.18
C ASN A 22 12.74 -14.16 -15.54
N ASN A 23 12.99 -13.12 -14.74
CA ASN A 23 11.93 -12.30 -14.15
C ASN A 23 11.05 -11.66 -15.23
N PHE A 24 11.62 -11.14 -16.31
CA PHE A 24 10.85 -10.60 -17.44
C PHE A 24 10.02 -11.65 -18.17
N LYS A 25 10.51 -12.88 -18.26
CA LYS A 25 9.82 -13.97 -18.95
C LYS A 25 8.70 -14.61 -18.14
N ARG A 26 8.85 -14.70 -16.82
CA ARG A 26 7.99 -15.54 -15.97
C ARG A 26 7.32 -14.83 -14.80
N ASN A 27 7.88 -13.72 -14.34
CA ASN A 27 7.46 -13.04 -13.12
C ASN A 27 6.91 -11.64 -13.42
N GLN A 28 6.05 -11.50 -14.45
CA GLN A 28 5.50 -10.20 -14.86
C GLN A 28 4.73 -9.50 -13.74
N ILE A 29 4.00 -10.26 -12.91
CA ILE A 29 3.26 -9.71 -11.77
C ILE A 29 4.21 -9.10 -10.73
N LEU A 30 5.32 -9.78 -10.42
CA LEU A 30 6.33 -9.26 -9.49
C LEU A 30 7.02 -8.01 -10.05
N LEU A 31 7.32 -8.01 -11.34
CA LEU A 31 7.88 -6.83 -12.02
C LEU A 31 6.89 -5.66 -12.05
N LEU A 32 5.60 -5.92 -12.18
CA LEU A 32 4.56 -4.89 -12.09
C LEU A 32 4.58 -4.23 -10.70
N CYS A 33 4.72 -5.00 -9.62
CA CYS A 33 4.85 -4.45 -8.26
C CYS A 33 6.06 -3.50 -8.16
N TRP A 34 7.22 -3.91 -8.68
CA TRP A 34 8.40 -3.04 -8.73
C TRP A 34 8.16 -1.80 -9.59
N ALA A 35 7.55 -1.95 -10.76
CA ALA A 35 7.25 -0.83 -11.66
C ALA A 35 6.34 0.21 -11.00
N VAL A 36 5.32 -0.24 -10.26
CA VAL A 36 4.44 0.64 -9.47
C VAL A 36 5.23 1.38 -8.40
N LEU A 37 6.11 0.69 -7.66
CA LEU A 37 6.96 1.32 -6.66
C LEU A 37 7.89 2.37 -7.26
N PHE A 38 8.57 2.05 -8.37
CA PHE A 38 9.39 3.03 -9.11
C PHE A 38 8.57 4.23 -9.56
N ALA A 39 7.38 4.01 -10.11
CA ALA A 39 6.50 5.09 -10.57
C ALA A 39 6.04 6.00 -9.42
N MET A 40 5.79 5.44 -8.24
CA MET A 40 5.44 6.20 -7.03
C MET A 40 6.59 7.06 -6.54
N ILE A 41 7.77 6.48 -6.31
CA ILE A 41 8.92 7.22 -5.75
C ILE A 41 9.50 8.26 -6.72
N THR A 42 9.33 8.07 -8.03
CA THR A 42 9.77 9.03 -9.06
C THR A 42 8.73 10.12 -9.35
N GLY A 43 7.54 10.04 -8.75
CA GLY A 43 6.46 11.01 -8.98
C GLY A 43 5.74 10.86 -10.33
N ASN A 44 5.97 9.76 -11.06
CA ASN A 44 5.25 9.43 -12.30
C ASN A 44 3.85 8.86 -12.03
N PHE A 45 3.56 8.46 -10.79
CA PHE A 45 2.25 7.99 -10.35
C PHE A 45 1.75 8.77 -9.14
N GLY A 46 0.49 9.21 -9.15
CA GLY A 46 -0.17 9.75 -7.97
C GLY A 46 0.33 11.12 -7.47
N LYS A 47 1.11 11.86 -8.26
CA LYS A 47 1.69 13.17 -7.86
C LYS A 47 0.63 14.18 -7.41
N TYR A 48 -0.49 14.29 -8.14
CA TYR A 48 -1.59 15.20 -7.78
C TYR A 48 -2.33 14.78 -6.50
N LEU A 49 -2.28 13.50 -6.13
CA LEU A 49 -2.89 12.93 -4.94
C LEU A 49 -1.95 12.94 -3.72
N GLY A 50 -0.69 13.35 -3.90
CA GLY A 50 0.29 13.35 -2.83
C GLY A 50 0.93 11.99 -2.55
N ILE A 51 0.72 10.97 -3.38
CA ILE A 51 1.24 9.61 -3.15
C ILE A 51 2.77 9.56 -3.01
N PRO A 52 3.58 10.26 -3.83
CA PRO A 52 5.03 10.23 -3.68
C PRO A 52 5.50 10.71 -2.30
N TYR A 53 4.83 11.70 -1.72
CA TYR A 53 5.18 12.27 -0.42
C TYR A 53 5.10 11.23 0.69
N LEU A 54 4.14 10.31 0.63
CA LEU A 54 4.03 9.22 1.61
C LEU A 54 5.30 8.36 1.70
N PHE A 55 6.03 8.23 0.59
CA PHE A 55 7.27 7.45 0.53
C PHE A 55 8.52 8.29 0.80
N LEU A 56 8.53 9.55 0.34
CA LEU A 56 9.70 10.43 0.42
C LEU A 56 9.77 11.18 1.75
N ASP A 57 8.64 11.30 2.43
CA ASP A 57 8.43 12.00 3.69
C ASP A 57 7.42 11.19 4.55
N PRO A 58 7.80 9.97 4.98
CA PRO A 58 6.90 9.10 5.71
C PRO A 58 6.59 9.70 7.09
N GLU A 59 5.31 9.83 7.40
CA GLU A 59 4.84 10.36 8.67
C GLU A 59 4.33 9.22 9.57
N TYR A 60 4.73 9.25 10.83
CA TYR A 60 4.33 8.31 11.88
C TYR A 60 3.96 9.12 13.12
N LEU A 61 2.74 8.94 13.64
CA LEU A 61 2.23 9.70 14.78
C LEU A 61 2.33 11.23 14.61
N ASN A 62 2.01 11.74 13.42
CA ASN A 62 2.10 13.16 13.05
C ASN A 62 3.52 13.75 13.01
N GLU A 63 4.55 12.89 13.00
CA GLU A 63 5.94 13.33 12.88
C GLU A 63 6.67 12.60 11.75
N VAL A 64 7.50 13.35 11.04
CA VAL A 64 8.54 12.80 10.16
C VAL A 64 9.84 12.81 10.94
N ASN A 65 10.32 11.62 11.31
CA ASN A 65 11.54 11.48 12.09
C ASN A 65 12.21 10.13 11.80
N PHE A 66 13.30 9.87 12.54
CA PHE A 66 14.04 8.62 12.54
C PHE A 66 13.14 7.36 12.55
N THR A 67 12.08 7.35 13.36
CA THR A 67 11.19 6.20 13.52
C THR A 67 10.35 5.97 12.26
N SER A 68 9.83 7.05 11.68
CA SER A 68 9.05 7.01 10.44
C SER A 68 9.87 6.42 9.30
N PHE A 69 11.12 6.86 9.15
CA PHE A 69 12.06 6.29 8.19
C PHE A 69 12.51 4.86 8.54
N ALA A 70 12.62 4.51 9.82
CA ALA A 70 12.95 3.13 10.25
C ALA A 70 11.86 2.12 9.84
N PHE A 71 10.58 2.47 9.93
CA PHE A 71 9.50 1.63 9.40
C PHE A 71 9.63 1.41 7.89
N MET A 72 9.96 2.47 7.14
CA MET A 72 10.20 2.34 5.70
C MET A 72 11.39 1.44 5.38
N GLY A 73 12.50 1.58 6.12
CA GLY A 73 13.66 0.70 5.99
C GLY A 73 13.32 -0.77 6.19
N LEU A 74 12.59 -1.06 7.28
CA LEU A 74 12.14 -2.41 7.63
C LEU A 74 11.32 -3.04 6.49
N LEU A 75 10.38 -2.27 5.92
CA LEU A 75 9.46 -2.79 4.91
C LEU A 75 10.05 -2.84 3.50
N VAL A 76 10.97 -1.94 3.15
CA VAL A 76 11.73 -2.05 1.89
C VAL A 76 12.57 -3.33 1.88
N TYR A 77 13.23 -3.68 3.00
CA TYR A 77 13.89 -4.97 3.10
C TYR A 77 12.90 -6.14 3.10
N GLY A 78 11.80 -6.03 3.86
CA GLY A 78 10.76 -7.06 3.92
C GLY A 78 10.19 -7.41 2.53
N PHE A 79 9.85 -6.40 1.73
CA PHE A 79 9.41 -6.56 0.35
C PHE A 79 10.49 -7.18 -0.53
N THR A 80 11.74 -6.73 -0.40
CA THR A 80 12.90 -7.31 -1.11
C THR A 80 13.09 -8.79 -0.78
N ALA A 81 12.94 -9.15 0.50
CA ALA A 81 13.03 -10.53 0.95
C ALA A 81 11.88 -11.37 0.39
N ALA A 82 10.64 -10.87 0.44
CA ALA A 82 9.48 -11.55 -0.14
C ALA A 82 9.63 -11.79 -1.64
N PHE A 83 10.16 -10.81 -2.38
CA PHE A 83 10.52 -10.95 -3.79
C PHE A 83 11.55 -12.06 -4.01
N HIS A 84 12.65 -12.07 -3.24
CA HIS A 84 13.68 -13.10 -3.34
C HIS A 84 13.15 -14.50 -3.00
N ILE A 85 12.35 -14.62 -1.94
CA ILE A 85 11.72 -15.87 -1.51
C ILE A 85 10.81 -16.39 -2.62
N THR A 86 9.94 -15.53 -3.13
CA THR A 86 8.98 -15.89 -4.18
C THR A 86 9.69 -16.39 -5.44
N CYS A 87 10.69 -15.64 -5.93
CA CYS A 87 11.49 -16.03 -7.10
C CYS A 87 12.25 -17.35 -6.88
N TYR A 88 12.76 -17.60 -5.67
CA TYR A 88 13.46 -18.85 -5.38
C TYR A 88 12.50 -20.05 -5.38
N ILE A 89 11.29 -19.89 -4.82
CA ILE A 89 10.24 -20.93 -4.83
C ILE A 89 9.78 -21.21 -6.27
N SER A 90 9.48 -20.16 -7.05
CA SER A 90 8.95 -20.30 -8.42
C SER A 90 10.01 -20.82 -9.39
N ASP A 91 11.22 -20.27 -9.36
CA ASP A 91 12.19 -20.44 -10.44
C ASP A 91 13.48 -21.15 -10.03
N GLY A 92 13.73 -21.38 -8.74
CA GLY A 92 14.98 -21.99 -8.26
C GLY A 92 15.33 -23.32 -8.92
N HIS A 93 14.33 -24.12 -9.30
CA HIS A 93 14.51 -25.41 -9.98
C HIS A 93 15.05 -25.30 -11.42
N HIS A 94 14.92 -24.15 -12.07
CA HIS A 94 15.51 -23.89 -13.40
C HIS A 94 17.02 -23.64 -13.37
N PHE A 95 17.58 -23.49 -12.16
CA PHE A 95 18.99 -23.24 -11.90
C PHE A 95 19.55 -24.30 -10.94
N SER A 96 19.59 -25.56 -11.40
CA SER A 96 19.92 -26.71 -10.54
C SER A 96 21.30 -26.60 -9.88
N PHE A 97 22.24 -25.90 -10.51
CA PHE A 97 23.59 -25.68 -9.98
C PHE A 97 23.57 -24.95 -8.62
N VAL A 98 22.56 -24.11 -8.36
CA VAL A 98 22.41 -23.39 -7.09
C VAL A 98 22.16 -24.38 -5.95
N GLY A 99 21.38 -25.42 -6.20
CA GLY A 99 21.04 -26.45 -5.21
C GLY A 99 22.21 -27.36 -4.83
N ALA A 100 23.31 -27.36 -5.60
CA ALA A 100 24.54 -28.07 -5.26
C ALA A 100 25.49 -27.23 -4.39
N MET A 101 25.21 -25.94 -4.19
CA MET A 101 26.07 -25.03 -3.44
C MET A 101 25.70 -24.98 -1.95
N SER A 102 26.67 -24.62 -1.11
CA SER A 102 26.39 -24.22 0.27
C SER A 102 25.53 -22.95 0.30
N ARG A 103 24.53 -22.90 1.19
CA ARG A 103 23.60 -21.77 1.37
C ARG A 103 22.94 -21.30 0.04
N PRO A 104 22.17 -22.18 -0.63
CA PRO A 104 21.63 -21.94 -1.98
C PRO A 104 20.77 -20.67 -2.07
N PHE A 105 19.88 -20.45 -1.11
CA PHE A 105 19.01 -19.28 -1.07
C PHE A 105 19.82 -17.97 -0.99
N ARG A 106 20.86 -17.90 -0.15
CA ARG A 106 21.66 -16.69 0.02
C ARG A 106 22.37 -16.31 -1.29
N LYS A 107 22.91 -17.30 -2.01
CA LYS A 107 23.56 -17.09 -3.31
C LYS A 107 22.55 -16.70 -4.38
N PHE A 108 21.38 -17.33 -4.40
CA PHE A 108 20.29 -16.94 -5.30
C PHE A 108 19.86 -15.49 -5.07
N SER A 109 19.54 -15.13 -3.82
CA SER A 109 19.11 -13.78 -3.44
C SER A 109 20.16 -12.74 -3.80
N LEU A 110 21.45 -12.99 -3.52
CA LEU A 110 22.53 -12.07 -3.88
C LEU A 110 22.57 -11.78 -5.39
N ASN A 111 22.35 -12.81 -6.23
CA ASN A 111 22.35 -12.63 -7.68
C ASN A 111 21.01 -12.08 -8.20
N ASN A 112 19.90 -12.26 -7.48
CA ASN A 112 18.59 -11.66 -7.81
C ASN A 112 18.42 -10.22 -7.29
N SER A 113 19.44 -9.65 -6.63
CA SER A 113 19.37 -8.31 -6.02
C SER A 113 19.43 -7.14 -6.99
N LEU A 114 19.67 -7.35 -8.29
CA LEU A 114 19.87 -6.23 -9.24
C LEU A 114 18.70 -5.24 -9.22
N LEU A 115 17.46 -5.73 -9.32
CA LEU A 115 16.25 -4.90 -9.29
C LEU A 115 16.01 -4.24 -7.93
N PRO A 116 16.03 -4.97 -6.79
CA PRO A 116 15.96 -4.36 -5.46
C PRO A 116 17.03 -3.30 -5.17
N THR A 117 18.28 -3.56 -5.57
CA THR A 117 19.39 -2.62 -5.36
C THR A 117 19.21 -1.37 -6.21
N THR A 118 18.79 -1.48 -7.47
CA THR A 118 18.45 -0.31 -8.28
C THR A 118 17.33 0.49 -7.63
N PHE A 119 16.27 -0.17 -7.13
CA PHE A 119 15.18 0.52 -6.43
C PHE A 119 15.68 1.24 -5.19
N LEU A 120 16.49 0.57 -4.35
CA LEU A 120 17.03 1.14 -3.13
C LEU A 120 17.86 2.40 -3.42
N ILE A 121 18.74 2.36 -4.43
CA ILE A 121 19.55 3.50 -4.83
C ILE A 121 18.65 4.65 -5.32
N THR A 122 17.69 4.35 -6.19
CA THR A 122 16.73 5.37 -6.68
C THR A 122 15.90 5.94 -5.54
N TYR A 123 15.43 5.11 -4.62
CA TYR A 123 14.63 5.55 -3.48
C TYR A 123 15.43 6.49 -2.57
N LEU A 124 16.64 6.11 -2.16
CA LEU A 124 17.50 6.97 -1.34
C LEU A 124 17.85 8.28 -2.07
N TYR A 125 18.13 8.22 -3.36
CA TYR A 125 18.35 9.44 -4.16
C TYR A 125 17.12 10.36 -4.15
N GLN A 126 15.92 9.80 -4.34
CA GLN A 126 14.69 10.60 -4.35
C GLN A 126 14.36 11.15 -2.96
N VAL A 127 14.59 10.39 -1.88
CA VAL A 127 14.43 10.89 -0.50
C VAL A 127 15.38 12.06 -0.26
N ILE A 128 16.66 11.92 -0.57
CA ILE A 128 17.65 13.00 -0.39
C ILE A 128 17.26 14.23 -1.23
N SER A 129 16.90 14.01 -2.50
CA SER A 129 16.49 15.10 -3.39
C SER A 129 15.25 15.83 -2.86
N PHE A 130 14.27 15.09 -2.36
CA PHE A 130 13.04 15.65 -1.81
C PHE A 130 13.30 16.41 -0.51
N GLN A 131 13.98 15.80 0.46
CA GLN A 131 14.26 16.41 1.76
C GLN A 131 15.07 17.71 1.63
N VAL A 132 16.02 17.77 0.70
CA VAL A 132 16.85 18.97 0.49
C VAL A 132 16.12 20.06 -0.31
N ASN A 133 15.42 19.69 -1.39
CA ASN A 133 14.86 20.67 -2.33
C ASN A 133 13.43 21.11 -2.00
N ASN A 134 12.68 20.30 -1.25
CA ASN A 134 11.27 20.55 -0.94
C ASN A 134 11.04 20.88 0.53
N GLU A 135 11.60 20.08 1.45
CA GLU A 135 11.43 20.29 2.91
C GLU A 135 12.49 21.22 3.51
N TYR A 136 13.56 21.51 2.77
CA TYR A 136 14.68 22.35 3.24
C TYR A 136 15.25 21.89 4.59
N THR A 137 15.27 20.57 4.83
CA THR A 137 15.74 19.97 6.08
C THR A 137 17.21 20.27 6.33
N THR A 138 17.58 20.34 7.61
CA THR A 138 18.98 20.51 7.98
C THR A 138 19.78 19.24 7.68
N GLY A 139 21.08 19.39 7.41
CA GLY A 139 21.95 18.22 7.16
C GLY A 139 21.97 17.21 8.31
N THR A 140 21.71 17.65 9.54
CA THR A 140 21.64 16.79 10.73
C THR A 140 20.35 15.98 10.77
N GLU A 141 19.20 16.61 10.51
CA GLU A 141 17.90 15.93 10.43
C GLU A 141 17.90 14.90 9.31
N LEU A 142 18.36 15.28 8.12
CA LEU A 142 18.49 14.36 6.99
C LEU A 142 19.40 13.17 7.33
N ALA A 143 20.51 13.40 8.04
CA ALA A 143 21.39 12.30 8.47
C ALA A 143 20.70 11.35 9.47
N LEU A 144 19.88 11.89 10.39
CA LEU A 144 19.08 11.09 11.32
C LEU A 144 18.01 10.28 10.60
N ASP A 145 17.32 10.87 9.61
CA ASP A 145 16.30 10.18 8.82
C ASP A 145 16.90 9.03 7.99
N LEU A 146 18.02 9.28 7.32
CA LEU A 146 18.76 8.24 6.60
C LEU A 146 19.31 7.16 7.54
N ALA A 147 19.75 7.53 8.75
CA ALA A 147 20.16 6.57 9.78
C ALA A 147 18.98 5.73 10.29
N GLY A 148 17.78 6.33 10.42
CA GLY A 148 16.53 5.66 10.73
C GLY A 148 16.22 4.59 9.69
N PHE A 149 16.19 4.99 8.42
CA PHE A 149 16.00 4.07 7.30
C PHE A 149 17.02 2.93 7.29
N ALA A 150 18.31 3.24 7.41
CA ALA A 150 19.37 2.23 7.43
C ALA A 150 19.21 1.26 8.61
N THR A 151 18.87 1.78 9.80
CA THR A 151 18.63 0.97 11.00
C THR A 151 17.48 -0.01 10.78
N GLY A 152 16.34 0.46 10.27
CA GLY A 152 15.19 -0.39 9.96
C GLY A 152 15.52 -1.48 8.92
N TYR A 153 16.22 -1.09 7.86
CA TYR A 153 16.63 -2.00 6.79
C TYR A 153 17.57 -3.10 7.32
N LEU A 154 18.58 -2.72 8.11
CA LEU A 154 19.52 -3.65 8.73
C LEU A 154 18.87 -4.53 9.80
N ALA A 155 17.95 -3.98 10.60
CA ALA A 155 17.22 -4.73 11.61
C ALA A 155 16.41 -5.86 10.98
N MET A 156 15.66 -5.57 9.91
CA MET A 156 14.90 -6.60 9.18
C MET A 156 15.83 -7.62 8.52
N ALA A 157 16.94 -7.16 7.92
CA ALA A 157 17.95 -8.04 7.37
C ALA A 157 18.53 -9.00 8.41
N LEU A 158 18.86 -8.50 9.60
CA LEU A 158 19.38 -9.29 10.71
C LEU A 158 18.33 -10.31 11.19
N LEU A 159 17.08 -9.89 11.40
CA LEU A 159 16.00 -10.78 11.83
C LEU A 159 15.82 -11.96 10.87
N LEU A 160 15.75 -11.68 9.56
CA LEU A 160 15.60 -12.72 8.55
C LEU A 160 16.86 -13.59 8.42
N GLN A 161 18.05 -13.02 8.53
CA GLN A 161 19.30 -13.79 8.54
C GLN A 161 19.41 -14.72 9.75
N LEU A 162 19.02 -14.25 10.95
CA LEU A 162 18.97 -15.08 12.15
C LEU A 162 17.99 -16.24 11.95
N TYR A 163 16.78 -15.96 11.47
CA TYR A 163 15.81 -17.01 11.14
C TYR A 163 16.38 -18.04 10.17
N PHE A 164 16.98 -17.61 9.05
CA PHE A 164 17.57 -18.54 8.07
C PHE A 164 18.75 -19.31 8.63
N ARG A 165 19.54 -18.74 9.54
CA ARG A 165 20.63 -19.45 10.21
C ARG A 165 20.13 -20.62 11.07
N TYR A 166 18.97 -20.48 11.72
CA TYR A 166 18.39 -21.53 12.54
C TYR A 166 17.59 -22.57 11.73
N THR A 167 16.99 -22.16 10.60
CA THR A 167 16.10 -23.02 9.80
C THR A 167 16.78 -23.69 8.60
N GLN A 168 17.75 -23.05 7.95
CA GLN A 168 18.49 -23.65 6.84
C GLN A 168 19.57 -24.59 7.38
N LYS A 169 19.29 -25.90 7.33
CA LYS A 169 20.32 -26.93 7.55
C LYS A 169 21.10 -27.13 6.24
N ASP A 170 22.43 -27.08 6.31
CA ASP A 170 23.30 -27.31 5.16
C ASP A 170 23.12 -28.73 4.59
N ILE A 171 23.24 -28.85 3.26
CA ILE A 171 23.19 -30.11 2.50
C ILE A 171 24.16 -31.14 3.07
N PHE A 172 25.34 -30.69 3.52
CA PHE A 172 26.36 -31.55 4.13
C PHE A 172 25.88 -32.20 5.43
N LYS A 173 25.02 -31.55 6.22
CA LYS A 173 24.46 -32.15 7.43
C LYS A 173 23.38 -33.20 7.10
N TYR A 174 22.73 -33.08 5.95
CA TYR A 174 21.71 -34.04 5.49
C TYR A 174 22.32 -35.27 4.80
N MET A 175 23.38 -35.11 4.00
CA MET A 175 24.12 -36.24 3.41
C MET A 175 24.92 -37.04 4.45
N VAL A 176 25.58 -36.36 5.39
CA VAL A 176 26.40 -37.05 6.43
C VAL A 176 25.52 -37.83 7.42
N CYS A 177 24.33 -37.34 7.77
CA CYS A 177 23.41 -38.09 8.65
C CYS A 177 22.64 -39.23 7.96
N ARG A 178 22.63 -39.34 6.62
CA ARG A 178 21.93 -40.43 5.89
C ARG A 178 22.83 -41.46 5.25
N LEU A 179 24.15 -41.24 5.21
CA LEU A 179 25.09 -42.31 4.89
C LEU A 179 25.11 -43.39 5.99
N ASP A 180 24.75 -43.05 7.23
CA ASP A 180 24.69 -43.99 8.35
C ASP A 180 23.29 -44.52 8.70
N GLU A 181 22.20 -43.84 8.31
CA GLU A 181 20.85 -44.28 8.65
C GLU A 181 19.86 -44.19 7.48
N LYS A 182 19.44 -45.36 6.99
CA LYS A 182 18.23 -45.67 6.19
C LYS A 182 18.40 -45.92 4.69
N ILE A 183 18.85 -47.14 4.43
CA ILE A 183 18.34 -48.05 3.38
C ILE A 183 16.88 -48.53 3.66
N LYS A 184 16.15 -48.01 4.67
CA LYS A 184 14.82 -48.55 5.01
C LYS A 184 13.73 -47.48 5.14
N GLN A 185 12.71 -47.70 4.30
CA GLN A 185 11.27 -47.40 4.45
C GLN A 185 10.74 -46.02 3.99
N THR A 186 10.20 -46.07 2.76
CA THR A 186 8.85 -45.68 2.34
C THR A 186 8.19 -44.45 2.98
N VAL A 187 8.20 -43.34 2.25
CA VAL A 187 7.12 -42.35 2.30
C VAL A 187 6.52 -42.25 0.89
N LYS A 188 5.29 -42.72 0.72
CA LYS A 188 4.49 -42.47 -0.49
C LYS A 188 3.99 -41.02 -0.44
N VAL A 189 4.86 -40.06 -0.74
CA VAL A 189 4.41 -38.72 -1.17
C VAL A 189 4.31 -38.76 -2.70
N THR A 190 3.14 -38.39 -3.20
CA THR A 190 2.70 -38.23 -4.60
C THR A 190 3.81 -38.25 -5.65
N ARG A 191 4.20 -39.46 -6.09
CA ARG A 191 5.24 -39.70 -7.11
C ARG A 191 4.99 -38.96 -8.44
N ALA A 192 3.75 -38.64 -8.78
CA ALA A 192 3.41 -37.96 -10.03
C ALA A 192 3.92 -36.50 -10.09
N SER A 193 3.90 -35.74 -8.98
CA SER A 193 4.35 -34.34 -8.96
C SER A 193 5.88 -34.24 -8.93
N ALA A 194 6.54 -35.10 -8.16
CA ALA A 194 8.00 -35.19 -8.11
C ALA A 194 8.61 -35.69 -9.43
N MET A 195 7.95 -36.63 -10.13
CA MET A 195 8.40 -37.13 -11.43
C MET A 195 8.25 -36.10 -12.56
N ASN A 196 7.19 -35.28 -12.55
CA ASN A 196 7.06 -34.15 -13.49
C ASN A 196 8.11 -33.05 -13.21
N LYS A 197 8.41 -32.74 -11.94
CA LYS A 197 9.50 -31.82 -11.56
C LYS A 197 10.87 -32.35 -12.01
N LEU A 198 11.12 -33.66 -11.92
CA LEU A 198 12.33 -34.34 -12.43
C LEU A 198 12.51 -34.19 -13.94
N ASP A 199 11.44 -34.31 -14.73
CA ASP A 199 11.52 -34.15 -16.19
C ASP A 199 11.60 -32.69 -16.65
N ILE A 200 11.02 -31.75 -15.90
CA ILE A 200 11.20 -30.30 -16.11
C ILE A 200 12.65 -29.88 -15.80
N ALA A 201 13.21 -30.37 -14.69
CA ALA A 201 14.60 -30.16 -14.33
C ALA A 201 15.58 -30.75 -15.36
N LYS A 202 15.19 -31.81 -16.09
CA LYS A 202 15.99 -32.40 -17.18
C LYS A 202 15.97 -31.60 -18.49
N LYS A 203 14.87 -30.92 -18.85
CA LYS A 203 14.65 -30.39 -20.21
C LYS A 203 14.76 -28.87 -20.38
N LYS A 204 14.80 -28.07 -19.30
CA LYS A 204 14.78 -26.59 -19.38
C LYS A 204 15.74 -25.88 -18.40
N GLN A 205 16.97 -26.37 -18.24
CA GLN A 205 18.00 -25.66 -17.46
C GLN A 205 18.45 -24.40 -18.20
N ALA A 206 18.49 -23.27 -17.52
CA ALA A 206 19.06 -22.04 -18.06
C ALA A 206 20.59 -22.12 -18.03
N ARG A 207 21.25 -21.76 -19.13
CA ARG A 207 22.72 -21.71 -19.18
C ARG A 207 23.22 -20.55 -18.34
N VAL A 208 24.06 -20.86 -17.34
CA VAL A 208 24.73 -19.89 -16.48
C VAL A 208 26.21 -20.26 -16.40
N ASP A 209 27.08 -19.35 -16.82
CA ASP A 209 28.52 -19.59 -16.90
C ASP A 209 29.25 -19.03 -15.66
N TYR A 210 28.74 -17.94 -15.08
CA TYR A 210 29.34 -17.24 -13.93
C TYR A 210 28.27 -16.84 -12.90
N TYR A 211 28.61 -16.85 -11.61
CA TYR A 211 27.75 -16.35 -10.53
C TYR A 211 28.55 -15.50 -9.55
N LEU A 212 27.88 -14.56 -8.88
CA LEU A 212 28.46 -13.77 -7.80
C LEU A 212 28.40 -14.57 -6.49
N ASP A 213 29.55 -14.87 -5.90
CA ASP A 213 29.59 -15.58 -4.61
C ASP A 213 29.53 -14.63 -3.42
N THR A 214 29.38 -15.15 -2.20
CA THR A 214 29.25 -14.36 -0.97
C THR A 214 30.43 -13.45 -0.65
N ASP A 215 31.58 -13.69 -1.29
CA ASP A 215 32.80 -12.87 -1.18
C ASP A 215 32.83 -11.72 -2.20
N PHE A 216 31.72 -11.45 -2.88
CA PHE A 216 31.58 -10.48 -3.97
C PHE A 216 32.54 -10.71 -5.16
N ARG A 217 32.99 -11.96 -5.34
CA ARG A 217 33.82 -12.39 -6.47
C ARG A 217 33.00 -13.22 -7.44
N PHE A 218 33.17 -12.99 -8.74
CA PHE A 218 32.58 -13.83 -9.78
C PHE A 218 33.31 -15.17 -9.82
N LYS A 219 32.56 -16.26 -9.62
CA LYS A 219 33.05 -17.63 -9.73
C LYS A 219 32.41 -18.30 -10.94
N LYS A 220 33.17 -19.16 -11.61
CA LYS A 220 32.66 -19.97 -12.73
C LYS A 220 31.77 -21.08 -12.17
N VAL A 221 30.64 -21.35 -12.82
CA VAL A 221 29.84 -22.54 -12.50
C VAL A 221 30.64 -23.76 -12.89
N MET A 222 30.91 -24.66 -11.93
CA MET A 222 31.56 -25.94 -12.22
C MET A 222 30.50 -26.87 -12.79
N ASP A 223 30.79 -27.45 -13.95
CA ASP A 223 29.89 -28.34 -14.70
C ASP A 223 29.91 -29.74 -14.06
N GLU A 224 29.60 -29.84 -12.77
CA GLU A 224 29.53 -31.11 -12.03
C GLU A 224 28.19 -31.79 -12.30
N LYS A 225 27.99 -32.21 -13.56
CA LYS A 225 26.84 -33.04 -13.96
C LYS A 225 26.87 -34.45 -13.35
N ASP A 226 28.02 -34.86 -12.81
CA ASP A 226 28.32 -36.26 -12.47
C ASP A 226 28.47 -36.55 -10.97
N PHE A 227 28.50 -35.55 -10.07
CA PHE A 227 28.85 -35.79 -8.66
C PHE A 227 27.67 -35.87 -7.67
N TYR A 228 26.48 -35.39 -8.04
CA TYR A 228 25.34 -35.32 -7.12
C TYR A 228 24.13 -36.09 -7.63
N ASP A 229 23.57 -36.96 -6.78
CA ASP A 229 22.28 -37.60 -7.04
C ASP A 229 21.20 -36.54 -7.20
N LYS A 230 20.62 -36.47 -8.40
CA LYS A 230 19.60 -35.49 -8.79
C LYS A 230 18.37 -35.57 -7.89
N GLY A 231 18.09 -36.74 -7.31
CA GLY A 231 17.04 -36.92 -6.29
C GLY A 231 17.35 -36.19 -4.98
N ALA A 232 18.61 -36.16 -4.56
CA ALA A 232 19.06 -35.45 -3.36
C ALA A 232 19.02 -33.93 -3.55
N ILE A 233 19.42 -33.43 -4.74
CA ILE A 233 19.32 -31.99 -5.08
C ILE A 233 17.86 -31.53 -5.01
N LEU A 234 16.92 -32.30 -5.57
CA LEU A 234 15.49 -31.97 -5.54
C LEU A 234 14.90 -32.02 -4.13
N GLN A 235 15.28 -33.01 -3.30
CA GLN A 235 14.85 -33.06 -1.90
C GLN A 235 15.34 -31.87 -1.08
N VAL A 236 16.56 -31.39 -1.33
CA VAL A 236 17.09 -30.18 -0.70
C VAL A 236 16.30 -28.95 -1.13
N PHE A 237 15.95 -28.84 -2.41
CA PHE A 237 15.07 -27.77 -2.89
C PHE A 237 13.70 -27.82 -2.22
N ASP A 238 13.05 -28.98 -2.18
CA ASP A 238 11.73 -29.14 -1.56
C ASP A 238 11.76 -28.81 -0.05
N GLN A 239 12.81 -29.20 0.69
CA GLN A 239 12.95 -28.88 2.11
C GLN A 239 13.21 -27.38 2.35
N ASN A 240 14.08 -26.76 1.55
CA ASN A 240 14.32 -25.31 1.65
C ASN A 240 13.09 -24.52 1.22
N GLN A 241 12.38 -24.95 0.18
CA GLN A 241 11.11 -24.37 -0.24
C GLN A 241 10.05 -24.47 0.86
N PHE A 242 9.97 -25.59 1.59
CA PHE A 242 9.04 -25.72 2.71
C PHE A 242 9.34 -24.73 3.86
N ASN A 243 10.61 -24.57 4.23
CA ASN A 243 11.01 -23.56 5.23
C ASN A 243 10.72 -22.12 4.77
N LEU A 244 10.79 -21.89 3.45
CA LEU A 244 10.45 -20.62 2.83
C LEU A 244 8.93 -20.35 2.79
N VAL A 245 8.10 -21.40 2.67
CA VAL A 245 6.64 -21.25 2.82
C VAL A 245 6.27 -20.93 4.28
N ILE A 246 6.96 -21.51 5.27
CA ILE A 246 6.73 -21.19 6.69
C ILE A 246 7.02 -19.72 6.99
N ILE A 247 8.11 -19.16 6.47
CA ILE A 247 8.42 -17.74 6.69
C ILE A 247 7.42 -16.83 5.99
N GLU A 248 6.92 -17.23 4.81
CA GLU A 248 5.86 -16.52 4.09
C GLU A 248 4.58 -16.46 4.92
N LEU A 249 4.19 -17.60 5.53
CA LEU A 249 3.06 -17.67 6.46
C LEU A 249 3.28 -16.85 7.74
N LEU A 250 4.51 -16.79 8.26
CA LEU A 250 4.85 -15.99 9.43
C LEU A 250 4.77 -14.49 9.13
N ILE A 251 5.33 -14.04 7.99
CA ILE A 251 5.22 -12.65 7.52
C ILE A 251 3.74 -12.30 7.34
N PHE A 252 2.97 -13.17 6.69
CA PHE A 252 1.52 -13.00 6.55
C PHE A 252 0.82 -12.89 7.91
N GLY A 253 1.15 -13.76 8.87
CA GLY A 253 0.62 -13.71 10.24
C GLY A 253 0.96 -12.42 10.98
N MET A 254 2.19 -11.90 10.87
CA MET A 254 2.58 -10.61 11.45
C MET A 254 1.77 -9.46 10.86
N VAL A 255 1.57 -9.46 9.54
CA VAL A 255 0.74 -8.44 8.87
C VAL A 255 -0.71 -8.50 9.35
N MET A 256 -1.28 -9.71 9.49
CA MET A 256 -2.62 -9.90 10.04
C MET A 256 -2.74 -9.32 11.46
N ILE A 257 -1.74 -9.55 12.31
CA ILE A 257 -1.69 -8.99 13.67
C ILE A 257 -1.66 -7.46 13.62
N LEU A 258 -0.79 -6.86 12.79
CA LEU A 258 -0.75 -5.40 12.61
C LEU A 258 -2.11 -4.83 12.16
N GLY A 259 -2.81 -5.53 11.27
CA GLY A 259 -4.16 -5.15 10.82
C GLY A 259 -5.23 -5.24 11.91
N ILE A 260 -5.15 -6.21 12.81
CA ILE A 260 -6.09 -6.38 13.94
C ILE A 260 -5.92 -5.28 14.98
N PHE A 261 -4.68 -4.92 15.31
CA PHE A 261 -4.36 -3.91 16.34
C PHE A 261 -4.31 -2.48 15.80
N LYS A 262 -4.84 -2.25 14.60
CA LYS A 262 -4.80 -0.97 13.88
C LYS A 262 -5.38 0.24 14.63
N ASP A 263 -6.29 -0.01 15.56
CA ASP A 263 -6.98 1.05 16.32
C ASP A 263 -6.08 1.61 17.44
N TYR A 264 -4.94 0.98 17.73
CA TYR A 264 -3.94 1.49 18.68
C TYR A 264 -2.90 2.36 17.95
N PRO A 265 -2.61 3.59 18.42
CA PRO A 265 -1.68 4.51 17.75
C PRO A 265 -0.29 3.90 17.44
N ALA A 266 0.25 3.08 18.35
CA ALA A 266 1.55 2.42 18.17
C ALA A 266 1.60 1.41 17.01
N PHE A 267 0.45 1.01 16.46
CA PHE A 267 0.34 0.08 15.33
C PHE A 267 -0.09 0.78 14.04
N GLN A 268 -0.30 2.11 14.07
CA GLN A 268 -0.59 2.92 12.90
C GLN A 268 0.71 3.22 12.15
N VAL A 269 1.18 2.24 11.38
CA VAL A 269 2.37 2.41 10.53
C VAL A 269 2.14 3.49 9.45
N PRO A 270 3.19 4.13 8.92
CA PRO A 270 3.06 5.09 7.83
C PRO A 270 2.21 4.56 6.65
N ALA A 271 1.53 5.40 5.87
CA ALA A 271 0.73 4.86 4.75
C ALA A 271 1.58 4.20 3.67
N ALA A 272 2.77 4.73 3.39
CA ALA A 272 3.69 4.06 2.46
C ALA A 272 4.10 2.69 3.00
N ALA A 273 4.30 2.56 4.31
CA ALA A 273 4.54 1.28 4.97
C ALA A 273 3.35 0.31 4.76
N SER A 274 2.12 0.80 4.94
CA SER A 274 0.91 0.01 4.67
C SER A 274 0.84 -0.47 3.22
N PHE A 275 1.16 0.40 2.25
CA PHE A 275 1.18 0.05 0.83
C PHE A 275 2.27 -0.97 0.50
N MET A 276 3.46 -0.82 1.11
CA MET A 276 4.54 -1.80 1.01
C MET A 276 4.11 -3.17 1.54
N ILE A 277 3.40 -3.21 2.66
CA ILE A 277 2.83 -4.44 3.22
C ILE A 277 1.85 -5.08 2.23
N PHE A 278 0.93 -4.30 1.66
CA PHE A 278 -0.03 -4.78 0.67
C PHE A 278 0.68 -5.39 -0.56
N LEU A 279 1.66 -4.69 -1.13
CA LEU A 279 2.43 -5.22 -2.25
C LEU A 279 3.23 -6.46 -1.87
N THR A 280 3.76 -6.52 -0.64
CA THR A 280 4.45 -7.71 -0.12
C THR A 280 3.52 -8.92 -0.11
N ILE A 281 2.31 -8.76 0.43
CA ILE A 281 1.28 -9.82 0.41
C ILE A 281 0.93 -10.22 -1.02
N PHE A 282 0.74 -9.24 -1.91
CA PHE A 282 0.38 -9.51 -3.29
C PHE A 282 1.48 -10.29 -4.04
N VAL A 283 2.76 -9.95 -3.81
CA VAL A 283 3.91 -10.71 -4.34
C VAL A 283 3.91 -12.15 -3.83
N MET A 284 3.76 -12.34 -2.52
CA MET A 284 3.71 -13.66 -1.89
C MET A 284 2.55 -14.51 -2.44
N LEU A 285 1.34 -13.97 -2.46
CA LEU A 285 0.15 -14.64 -3.02
C LEU A 285 0.31 -14.97 -4.50
N SER A 286 0.87 -14.06 -5.31
CA SER A 286 1.17 -14.33 -6.71
C SER A 286 2.17 -15.47 -6.88
N GLY A 287 3.15 -15.55 -5.98
CA GLY A 287 4.12 -16.64 -5.88
C GLY A 287 3.46 -17.98 -5.60
N ALA A 288 2.70 -18.05 -4.51
CA ALA A 288 1.97 -19.24 -4.10
C ALA A 288 0.98 -19.71 -5.19
N PHE A 289 0.25 -18.78 -5.80
CA PHE A 289 -0.66 -19.06 -6.91
C PHE A 289 0.08 -19.66 -8.11
N SER A 290 1.20 -19.04 -8.51
CA SER A 290 2.02 -19.55 -9.61
C SER A 290 2.61 -20.92 -9.31
N TYR A 291 2.96 -21.18 -8.05
CA TYR A 291 3.46 -22.47 -7.59
C TYR A 291 2.39 -23.57 -7.67
N TRP A 292 1.15 -23.29 -7.24
CA TRP A 292 0.06 -24.29 -7.25
C TRP A 292 -0.47 -24.60 -8.65
N PHE A 293 -0.62 -23.59 -9.50
CA PHE A 293 -1.23 -23.75 -10.83
C PHE A 293 -0.20 -23.95 -11.95
N GLY A 294 1.10 -23.70 -11.68
CA GLY A 294 2.19 -23.97 -12.61
C GLY A 294 1.99 -23.28 -13.97
N GLY A 295 2.05 -24.04 -15.06
CA GLY A 295 1.84 -23.52 -16.41
C GLY A 295 0.41 -23.01 -16.69
N TRP A 296 -0.57 -23.39 -15.86
CA TRP A 296 -1.97 -22.97 -16.01
C TRP A 296 -2.30 -21.68 -15.24
N SER A 297 -1.31 -21.09 -14.56
CA SER A 297 -1.53 -19.91 -13.70
C SER A 297 -2.24 -18.78 -14.44
N ILE A 298 -1.85 -18.45 -15.67
CA ILE A 298 -2.49 -17.38 -16.46
C ILE A 298 -3.97 -17.70 -16.73
N THR A 299 -4.27 -18.92 -17.17
CA THR A 299 -5.64 -19.38 -17.44
C THR A 299 -6.49 -19.34 -16.16
N MET A 300 -5.93 -19.81 -15.04
CA MET A 300 -6.62 -19.80 -13.74
C MET A 300 -6.83 -18.39 -13.20
N SER A 301 -5.86 -17.48 -13.39
CA SER A 301 -6.03 -16.07 -13.04
C SER A 301 -7.14 -15.43 -13.86
N LEU A 302 -7.24 -15.72 -15.17
CA LEU A 302 -8.31 -15.23 -16.02
C LEU A 302 -9.67 -15.80 -15.59
N ALA A 303 -9.75 -17.11 -15.32
CA ALA A 303 -10.98 -17.74 -14.84
C ALA A 303 -11.43 -17.15 -13.50
N LEU A 304 -10.51 -16.95 -12.56
CA LEU A 304 -10.79 -16.30 -11.27
C LEU A 304 -11.26 -14.86 -11.46
N PHE A 305 -10.61 -14.09 -12.34
CA PHE A 305 -11.01 -12.72 -12.66
C PHE A 305 -12.44 -12.67 -13.21
N LEU A 306 -12.77 -13.52 -14.20
CA LEU A 306 -14.12 -13.60 -14.77
C LEU A 306 -15.15 -14.04 -13.73
N PHE A 307 -14.81 -14.99 -12.87
CA PHE A 307 -15.66 -15.46 -11.79
C PHE A 307 -15.94 -14.36 -10.75
N VAL A 308 -14.91 -13.64 -10.29
CA VAL A 308 -15.07 -12.50 -9.37
C VAL A 308 -15.88 -11.39 -10.03
N ASN A 309 -15.61 -11.08 -11.31
CA ASN A 309 -16.37 -10.08 -12.06
C ASN A 309 -17.85 -10.46 -12.18
N PHE A 310 -18.16 -11.74 -12.41
CA PHE A 310 -19.54 -12.25 -12.40
C PHE A 310 -20.20 -12.08 -11.03
N LEU A 311 -19.52 -12.45 -9.93
CA LEU A 311 -20.03 -12.26 -8.57
C LEU A 311 -20.28 -10.79 -8.21
N ILE A 312 -19.43 -9.88 -8.69
CA ILE A 312 -19.64 -8.42 -8.55
C ILE A 312 -20.85 -7.98 -9.38
N GLY A 313 -20.99 -8.47 -10.62
CA GLY A 313 -22.12 -8.15 -11.50
C GLY A 313 -23.47 -8.58 -10.94
N GLU A 314 -23.52 -9.74 -10.28
CA GLU A 314 -24.71 -10.25 -9.58
C GLU A 314 -24.96 -9.57 -8.22
N GLY A 315 -24.07 -8.68 -7.78
CA GLY A 315 -24.24 -7.93 -6.53
C GLY A 315 -23.81 -8.68 -5.27
N TRP A 316 -23.26 -9.90 -5.38
CA TRP A 316 -22.88 -10.73 -4.22
C TRP A 316 -21.69 -10.15 -3.44
N LEU A 317 -20.78 -9.48 -4.16
CA LEU A 317 -19.59 -8.85 -3.59
C LEU A 317 -19.68 -7.31 -3.50
N THR A 318 -20.85 -6.75 -3.84
CA THR A 318 -21.03 -5.29 -3.87
C THR A 318 -21.32 -4.76 -2.47
N LYS A 319 -20.33 -4.08 -1.88
CA LYS A 319 -20.53 -3.34 -0.63
C LYS A 319 -21.32 -2.06 -0.89
N LYS A 320 -22.36 -1.82 -0.09
CA LYS A 320 -23.11 -0.56 -0.10
C LYS A 320 -22.44 0.42 0.86
N TYR A 321 -22.04 1.59 0.36
CA TYR A 321 -21.58 2.70 1.19
C TYR A 321 -22.82 3.42 1.73
N GLN A 322 -22.99 3.40 3.05
CA GLN A 322 -24.21 3.89 3.71
C GLN A 322 -24.00 5.35 4.14
N ALA A 323 -24.83 6.27 3.65
CA ALA A 323 -24.93 7.61 4.23
C ALA A 323 -25.60 7.56 5.61
N PHE A 324 -24.93 8.12 6.62
CA PHE A 324 -25.39 8.06 8.00
C PHE A 324 -26.64 8.92 8.21
N GLY A 325 -27.57 8.44 9.04
CA GLY A 325 -28.89 9.05 9.26
C GLY A 325 -30.01 8.51 8.36
N LEU A 326 -29.71 7.64 7.39
CA LEU A 326 -30.72 6.96 6.56
C LEU A 326 -31.01 5.53 7.05
N ASP A 327 -32.27 5.12 6.95
CA ASP A 327 -32.69 3.76 7.27
C ASP A 327 -32.49 2.81 6.06
N TYR A 328 -31.54 1.89 6.19
CA TYR A 328 -31.24 0.86 5.18
C TYR A 328 -31.95 -0.48 5.44
N THR A 329 -32.77 -0.57 6.49
CA THR A 329 -33.62 -1.73 6.78
C THR A 329 -34.96 -1.65 6.05
N ALA A 330 -35.41 -0.44 5.73
CA ALA A 330 -36.58 -0.20 4.92
C ALA A 330 -36.41 -0.68 3.47
N ALA A 331 -37.54 -1.00 2.82
CA ALA A 331 -37.54 -1.38 1.41
C ALA A 331 -37.00 -0.23 0.55
N PRO A 332 -36.05 -0.47 -0.38
CA PRO A 332 -35.51 0.56 -1.24
C PRO A 332 -36.61 1.20 -2.10
N VAL A 333 -36.62 2.53 -2.15
CA VAL A 333 -37.52 3.27 -3.04
C VAL A 333 -37.06 3.09 -4.48
N THR A 334 -38.02 2.92 -5.40
CA THR A 334 -37.74 2.67 -6.82
C THR A 334 -37.18 3.94 -7.48
N TYR A 335 -35.92 3.89 -7.92
CA TYR A 335 -35.27 4.99 -8.62
C TYR A 335 -35.56 4.94 -10.13
N THR A 336 -36.69 5.54 -10.54
CA THR A 336 -37.08 5.66 -11.95
C THR A 336 -37.37 7.11 -12.33
N VAL A 337 -37.25 7.42 -13.63
CA VAL A 337 -37.56 8.76 -14.16
C VAL A 337 -39.01 9.15 -13.82
N ASP A 338 -39.95 8.23 -13.90
CA ASP A 338 -41.36 8.51 -13.61
C ASP A 338 -41.59 8.77 -12.13
N HIS A 339 -40.93 8.01 -11.24
CA HIS A 339 -40.98 8.31 -9.81
C HIS A 339 -40.36 9.69 -9.49
N LEU A 340 -39.22 10.03 -10.11
CA LEU A 340 -38.61 11.37 -9.96
C LEU A 340 -39.51 12.49 -10.49
N ARG A 341 -40.28 12.26 -11.55
CA ARG A 341 -41.27 13.22 -12.06
C ARG A 341 -42.43 13.40 -11.09
N GLN A 342 -42.91 12.33 -10.47
CA GLN A 342 -43.95 12.39 -9.44
C GLN A 342 -43.49 13.19 -8.22
N LEU A 343 -42.23 13.03 -7.81
CA LEU A 343 -41.62 13.81 -6.72
C LEU A 343 -41.40 15.30 -7.08
N ASN A 344 -41.37 15.63 -8.38
CA ASN A 344 -41.17 16.99 -8.89
C ASN A 344 -42.45 17.55 -9.52
N ASP A 345 -43.62 17.20 -8.99
CA ASP A 345 -44.88 17.75 -9.49
C ASP A 345 -45.02 19.26 -9.19
N SER A 346 -46.06 19.87 -9.78
CA SER A 346 -46.31 21.31 -9.62
C SER A 346 -46.59 21.74 -8.17
N ILE A 347 -47.04 20.83 -7.31
CA ILE A 347 -47.33 21.10 -5.90
C ILE A 347 -46.02 21.16 -5.12
N HIS A 348 -45.17 20.15 -5.25
CA HIS A 348 -43.85 20.11 -4.61
C HIS A 348 -42.97 21.27 -5.06
N ILE A 349 -42.99 21.63 -6.35
CA ILE A 349 -42.25 22.79 -6.86
C ILE A 349 -42.75 24.09 -6.21
N ARG A 350 -44.06 24.25 -6.02
CA ARG A 350 -44.63 25.44 -5.38
C ARG A 350 -44.25 25.50 -3.90
N GLN A 351 -44.36 24.39 -3.19
CA GLN A 351 -43.94 24.27 -1.80
C GLN A 351 -42.45 24.58 -1.63
N ALA A 352 -41.59 24.06 -2.52
CA ALA A 352 -40.16 24.35 -2.51
C ALA A 352 -39.87 25.85 -2.75
N ARG A 353 -40.65 26.52 -3.61
CA ARG A 353 -40.54 27.98 -3.81
C ARG A 353 -40.97 28.76 -2.57
N GLU A 354 -42.10 28.41 -1.96
CA GLU A 354 -42.60 29.04 -0.74
C GLU A 354 -41.62 28.87 0.43
N HIS A 355 -41.07 27.66 0.60
CA HIS A 355 -40.03 27.40 1.59
C HIS A 355 -38.76 28.22 1.32
N THR A 356 -38.29 28.28 0.06
CA THR A 356 -37.13 29.10 -0.31
C THR A 356 -37.37 30.59 -0.03
N LEU A 357 -38.57 31.08 -0.31
CA LEU A 357 -38.96 32.47 -0.02
C LEU A 357 -38.90 32.74 1.49
N GLN A 358 -39.33 31.80 2.33
CA GLN A 358 -39.22 31.93 3.78
C GLN A 358 -37.75 32.01 4.24
N ILE A 359 -36.85 31.22 3.66
CA ILE A 359 -35.41 31.32 3.97
C ILE A 359 -34.88 32.71 3.58
N LEU A 360 -35.30 33.25 2.44
CA LEU A 360 -34.90 34.59 1.97
C LEU A 360 -35.44 35.72 2.86
N GLU A 361 -36.69 35.64 3.30
CA GLU A 361 -37.25 36.62 4.23
C GLU A 361 -36.58 36.52 5.61
N ASN A 362 -36.27 35.31 6.09
CA ASN A 362 -35.48 35.12 7.33
C ASN A 362 -34.07 35.71 7.20
N TRP A 363 -33.41 35.54 6.05
CA TRP A 363 -32.11 36.15 5.78
C TRP A 363 -32.19 37.68 5.77
N LYS A 364 -33.20 38.23 5.10
CA LYS A 364 -33.46 39.66 5.01
C LYS A 364 -33.78 40.29 6.37
N ALA A 365 -34.50 39.57 7.24
CA ALA A 365 -34.85 40.02 8.58
C ALA A 365 -33.65 40.19 9.54
N LYS A 366 -32.47 39.65 9.19
CA LYS A 366 -31.22 39.88 9.93
C LYS A 366 -30.71 41.33 9.81
N PHE A 367 -31.29 42.12 8.92
CA PHE A 367 -30.84 43.48 8.60
C PHE A 367 -31.96 44.51 8.82
N GLY A 368 -31.57 45.79 8.94
CA GLY A 368 -32.53 46.87 9.19
C GLY A 368 -33.50 47.10 8.02
N PRO A 369 -34.73 47.61 8.30
CA PRO A 369 -35.72 47.89 7.25
C PRO A 369 -35.20 48.91 6.24
N GLY A 370 -35.39 48.63 4.95
CA GLY A 370 -35.00 49.51 3.84
C GLY A 370 -33.52 49.41 3.41
N GLU A 371 -32.72 48.57 4.06
CA GLU A 371 -31.29 48.48 3.78
C GLU A 371 -30.99 47.49 2.64
N LYS A 372 -30.44 47.99 1.53
CA LYS A 372 -29.98 47.13 0.42
C LYS A 372 -28.65 46.48 0.78
N ARG A 373 -28.64 45.16 1.02
CA ARG A 373 -27.43 44.40 1.34
C ARG A 373 -26.98 43.51 0.18
N LYS A 374 -25.66 43.34 0.07
CA LYS A 374 -25.06 42.40 -0.89
C LYS A 374 -25.34 40.98 -0.38
N MET A 375 -25.98 40.15 -1.19
CA MET A 375 -26.07 38.72 -0.93
C MET A 375 -24.77 38.07 -1.42
N VAL A 376 -24.10 37.33 -0.54
CA VAL A 376 -22.83 36.68 -0.86
C VAL A 376 -23.05 35.18 -1.08
N PHE A 377 -22.46 34.67 -2.17
CA PHE A 377 -22.37 33.25 -2.49
C PHE A 377 -20.90 32.86 -2.44
N VAL A 378 -20.56 31.96 -1.53
CA VAL A 378 -19.19 31.44 -1.39
C VAL A 378 -19.10 30.16 -2.21
N CYS A 379 -18.26 30.18 -3.25
CA CYS A 379 -18.05 29.04 -4.15
C CYS A 379 -16.62 28.51 -3.98
N THR A 380 -16.48 27.24 -3.58
CA THR A 380 -15.18 26.67 -3.21
C THR A 380 -14.81 25.49 -4.09
N SER A 381 -13.65 25.56 -4.74
CA SER A 381 -13.16 24.50 -5.61
C SER A 381 -12.61 23.31 -4.82
N GLY A 382 -12.68 22.12 -5.43
CA GLY A 382 -12.02 20.93 -4.91
C GLY A 382 -10.49 20.97 -5.06
N GLY A 383 -9.80 20.08 -4.34
CA GLY A 383 -8.34 19.97 -4.39
C GLY A 383 -7.73 19.29 -3.16
N GLY A 384 -8.49 18.38 -2.53
CA GLY A 384 -8.09 17.71 -1.29
C GLY A 384 -7.75 18.70 -0.18
N LYS A 385 -6.83 18.31 0.70
CA LYS A 385 -6.47 19.12 1.87
C LYS A 385 -5.89 20.49 1.58
N ARG A 386 -5.13 20.62 0.48
CA ARG A 386 -4.62 21.94 0.07
C ARG A 386 -5.78 22.90 -0.19
N ALA A 387 -6.85 22.44 -0.85
CA ALA A 387 -8.04 23.25 -1.03
C ALA A 387 -8.80 23.50 0.28
N ALA A 388 -8.82 22.54 1.22
CA ALA A 388 -9.43 22.74 2.54
C ALA A 388 -8.71 23.84 3.34
N LEU A 389 -7.38 23.74 3.47
CA LEU A 389 -6.55 24.74 4.13
C LEU A 389 -6.66 26.10 3.46
N TRP A 390 -6.52 26.14 2.12
CA TRP A 390 -6.62 27.39 1.35
C TRP A 390 -7.98 28.06 1.54
N THR A 391 -9.06 27.29 1.48
CA THR A 391 -10.42 27.82 1.63
C THR A 391 -10.64 28.36 3.04
N LEU A 392 -10.25 27.61 4.07
CA LEU A 392 -10.33 28.06 5.46
C LEU A 392 -9.54 29.36 5.66
N ALA A 393 -8.28 29.39 5.25
CA ALA A 393 -7.41 30.56 5.42
C ALA A 393 -7.95 31.79 4.68
N THR A 394 -8.45 31.59 3.45
CA THR A 394 -9.05 32.68 2.65
C THR A 394 -10.31 33.22 3.31
N LEU A 395 -11.19 32.35 3.83
CA LEU A 395 -12.40 32.78 4.50
C LEU A 395 -12.11 33.47 5.83
N GLN A 396 -11.18 32.94 6.63
CA GLN A 396 -10.71 33.60 7.86
C GLN A 396 -10.21 35.01 7.58
N GLN A 397 -9.34 35.17 6.58
CA GLN A 397 -8.77 36.46 6.23
C GLN A 397 -9.83 37.42 5.70
N ALA A 398 -10.67 36.97 4.77
CA ALA A 398 -11.69 37.80 4.15
C ALA A 398 -12.77 38.22 5.17
N ASP A 399 -13.24 37.31 6.01
CA ASP A 399 -14.23 37.61 7.04
C ASP A 399 -13.66 38.56 8.10
N SER A 400 -12.42 38.32 8.55
CA SER A 400 -11.70 39.22 9.47
C SER A 400 -11.55 40.64 8.92
N LEU A 401 -11.14 40.80 7.65
CA LEU A 401 -11.03 42.11 7.01
C LEU A 401 -12.37 42.85 6.88
N THR A 402 -13.48 42.10 6.85
CA THR A 402 -14.83 42.66 6.82
C THR A 402 -15.46 42.83 8.19
N GLY A 403 -14.76 42.45 9.27
CA GLY A 403 -15.28 42.45 10.63
C GLY A 403 -16.49 41.52 10.81
N GLY A 404 -16.48 40.34 10.18
CA GLY A 404 -17.56 39.34 10.25
C GLY A 404 -18.68 39.51 9.22
N LYS A 405 -18.68 40.61 8.45
CA LYS A 405 -19.77 40.91 7.49
C LYS A 405 -19.85 39.91 6.35
N LEU A 406 -18.72 39.33 5.92
CA LEU A 406 -18.71 38.30 4.88
C LEU A 406 -19.61 37.13 5.27
N MET A 407 -19.41 36.57 6.46
CA MET A 407 -20.20 35.43 6.94
C MET A 407 -21.63 35.82 7.29
N ASP A 408 -21.87 37.04 7.81
CA ASP A 408 -23.23 37.53 8.06
C ASP A 408 -24.06 37.68 6.78
N GLN A 409 -23.42 38.08 5.68
CA GLN A 409 -24.07 38.29 4.38
C GLN A 409 -24.06 37.05 3.47
N THR A 410 -23.38 35.98 3.87
CA THR A 410 -23.33 34.73 3.11
C THR A 410 -24.68 34.01 3.19
N MET A 411 -25.31 33.81 2.03
CA MET A 411 -26.57 33.07 1.90
C MET A 411 -26.33 31.59 1.59
N LEU A 412 -25.31 31.31 0.78
CA LEU A 412 -24.98 29.95 0.34
C LEU A 412 -23.46 29.77 0.32
N ILE A 413 -23.03 28.64 0.89
CA ILE A 413 -21.69 28.08 0.69
C ILE A 413 -21.88 26.84 -0.17
N THR A 414 -21.23 26.79 -1.32
CA THR A 414 -21.31 25.67 -2.26
C THR A 414 -19.93 25.36 -2.82
N GLY A 415 -19.71 24.11 -3.23
CA GLY A 415 -18.40 23.69 -3.69
C GLY A 415 -18.25 22.18 -3.77
N ALA A 416 -17.00 21.73 -3.85
CA ALA A 416 -16.68 20.32 -3.96
C ALA A 416 -15.47 19.93 -3.09
N SER A 417 -15.47 18.68 -2.61
CA SER A 417 -14.31 18.03 -1.98
C SER A 417 -13.68 18.89 -0.87
N GLY A 418 -12.35 19.00 -0.83
CA GLY A 418 -11.61 19.72 0.20
C GLY A 418 -12.03 21.17 0.41
N GLY A 419 -12.36 21.92 -0.65
CA GLY A 419 -12.84 23.30 -0.49
C GLY A 419 -14.10 23.38 0.34
N LEU A 420 -15.06 22.47 0.10
CA LEU A 420 -16.30 22.42 0.87
C LEU A 420 -16.04 22.01 2.33
N ILE A 421 -15.09 21.12 2.58
CA ILE A 421 -14.67 20.75 3.94
C ILE A 421 -14.11 21.98 4.67
N GLY A 422 -13.17 22.70 4.06
CA GLY A 422 -12.59 23.92 4.66
C GLY A 422 -13.62 25.00 4.96
N ALA A 423 -14.57 25.21 4.04
CA ALA A 423 -15.64 26.19 4.23
C ALA A 423 -16.66 25.77 5.29
N SER A 424 -17.02 24.48 5.33
CA SER A 424 -17.94 23.93 6.33
C SER A 424 -17.32 24.03 7.74
N TYR A 425 -16.02 23.73 7.85
CA TYR A 425 -15.31 23.89 9.11
C TYR A 425 -15.29 25.35 9.58
N PHE A 426 -14.96 26.31 8.70
CA PHE A 426 -15.00 27.73 9.07
C PHE A 426 -16.40 28.19 9.50
N ARG A 427 -17.44 27.79 8.74
CA ARG A 427 -18.84 28.08 9.07
C ARG A 427 -19.22 27.54 10.46
N GLU A 428 -18.76 26.34 10.80
CA GLU A 428 -19.03 25.73 12.10
C GLU A 428 -18.34 26.50 13.24
N VAL A 429 -17.09 26.90 13.07
CA VAL A 429 -16.37 27.71 14.07
C VAL A 429 -17.07 29.07 14.29
N ILE A 430 -17.56 29.71 13.23
CA ILE A 430 -18.36 30.94 13.33
C ILE A 430 -19.70 30.69 14.03
N LEU A 431 -20.35 29.55 13.79
CA LEU A 431 -21.57 29.19 14.50
C LEU A 431 -21.32 29.04 16.00
N ARG A 432 -20.27 28.30 16.38
CA ARG A 432 -19.87 28.09 17.78
C ARG A 432 -19.60 29.42 18.49
N GLN A 433 -18.92 30.36 17.81
CA GLN A 433 -18.72 31.71 18.34
C GLN A 433 -20.06 32.43 18.59
N LYS A 434 -20.98 32.37 17.63
CA LYS A 434 -22.32 32.99 17.75
C LYS A 434 -23.20 32.34 18.82
N GLN A 435 -22.94 31.08 19.15
CA GLN A 435 -23.59 30.37 20.26
C GLN A 435 -22.94 30.67 21.63
N GLY A 436 -21.92 31.53 21.68
CA GLY A 436 -21.27 31.94 22.92
C GLY A 436 -20.21 30.97 23.43
N GLN A 437 -19.76 30.01 22.61
CA GLN A 437 -18.63 29.15 22.97
C GLN A 437 -17.31 29.95 22.91
N GLU A 438 -16.35 29.63 23.78
CA GLU A 438 -15.00 30.19 23.74
C GLU A 438 -14.21 29.64 22.55
N VAL A 439 -14.44 30.21 21.37
CA VAL A 439 -13.70 29.91 20.14
C VAL A 439 -13.23 31.20 19.50
N HIS A 440 -12.04 31.16 18.88
CA HIS A 440 -11.44 32.29 18.17
C HIS A 440 -11.39 31.99 16.66
N PRO A 441 -12.40 32.39 15.86
CA PRO A 441 -12.56 31.90 14.49
C PRO A 441 -11.39 32.20 13.55
N TYR A 442 -10.68 33.31 13.80
CA TYR A 442 -9.55 33.74 12.99
C TYR A 442 -8.21 33.19 13.48
N SER A 443 -8.22 32.31 14.48
CA SER A 443 -6.99 31.72 15.03
C SER A 443 -6.28 30.84 13.99
N PRO A 444 -4.94 30.93 13.87
CA PRO A 444 -4.16 30.03 13.03
C PRO A 444 -4.21 28.58 13.51
N LEU A 445 -4.70 28.32 14.73
CA LEU A 445 -4.92 26.97 15.24
C LEU A 445 -5.81 26.14 14.31
N HIS A 446 -6.89 26.72 13.78
CA HIS A 446 -7.79 26.02 12.87
C HIS A 446 -7.12 25.63 11.56
N GLN A 447 -6.18 26.45 11.07
CA GLN A 447 -5.37 26.15 9.89
C GLN A 447 -4.47 24.95 10.13
N ARG A 448 -3.84 24.87 11.31
CA ARG A 448 -3.02 23.70 11.69
C ARG A 448 -3.88 22.44 11.77
N LYS A 449 -5.03 22.51 12.44
CA LYS A 449 -5.99 21.40 12.58
C LYS A 449 -6.46 20.82 11.25
N ILE A 450 -6.85 21.67 10.29
CA ILE A 450 -7.30 21.18 8.97
C ILE A 450 -6.16 20.70 8.07
N ALA A 451 -4.91 21.05 8.41
CA ALA A 451 -3.71 20.67 7.69
C ALA A 451 -3.06 19.37 8.20
N THR A 452 -3.36 18.93 9.43
CA THR A 452 -2.98 17.62 10.00
C THR A 452 -3.20 16.50 9.00
N ASP A 453 -2.37 15.43 8.97
CA ASP A 453 -2.55 14.35 8.00
C ASP A 453 -3.66 13.33 8.34
N ASN A 454 -4.40 12.92 7.31
CA ASN A 454 -5.59 12.06 7.29
C ASN A 454 -5.47 11.11 6.10
N LEU A 455 -4.54 11.38 5.15
CA LEU A 455 -4.26 10.49 4.05
C LEU A 455 -3.57 9.23 4.57
N ASN A 456 -2.68 9.38 5.56
CA ASN A 456 -2.06 8.25 6.25
C ASN A 456 -3.11 7.30 6.88
N PRO A 457 -3.99 7.77 7.79
CA PRO A 457 -5.10 6.98 8.31
C PRO A 457 -6.03 6.40 7.23
N LEU A 458 -6.31 7.15 6.16
CA LEU A 458 -7.24 6.72 5.11
C LEU A 458 -6.65 5.63 4.21
N ILE A 459 -5.38 5.74 3.81
CA ILE A 459 -4.69 4.70 3.04
C ILE A 459 -4.47 3.47 3.90
N PHE A 460 -4.12 3.65 5.16
CA PHE A 460 -4.06 2.54 6.11
C PHE A 460 -5.42 1.85 6.25
N SER A 461 -6.52 2.61 6.40
CA SER A 461 -7.87 2.07 6.41
C SER A 461 -8.21 1.37 5.09
N LEU A 462 -7.85 1.93 3.93
CA LEU A 462 -8.05 1.28 2.63
C LEU A 462 -7.36 -0.09 2.59
N LEU A 463 -6.14 -0.20 3.09
CA LEU A 463 -5.37 -1.44 3.02
C LEU A 463 -5.70 -2.43 4.14
N ALA A 464 -6.06 -1.94 5.33
CA ALA A 464 -6.40 -2.76 6.48
C ALA A 464 -7.90 -3.13 6.53
N ASN A 465 -8.82 -2.17 6.36
CA ASN A 465 -10.26 -2.43 6.41
C ASN A 465 -10.80 -3.10 5.14
N ASP A 466 -10.38 -2.68 3.93
CA ASP A 466 -10.96 -3.28 2.72
C ASP A 466 -10.45 -4.70 2.46
N LEU A 467 -9.20 -5.02 2.80
CA LEU A 467 -8.65 -6.38 2.69
C LEU A 467 -8.97 -7.28 3.90
N PHE A 468 -9.03 -6.75 5.13
CA PHE A 468 -9.04 -7.60 6.33
C PHE A 468 -10.24 -7.39 7.28
N VAL A 469 -10.87 -6.20 7.35
CA VAL A 469 -11.75 -5.87 8.49
C VAL A 469 -13.00 -5.04 8.14
N GLY A 470 -13.66 -5.33 7.01
CA GLY A 470 -14.99 -4.75 6.68
C GLY A 470 -16.15 -5.25 7.55
N LEU A 471 -15.89 -5.69 8.79
CA LEU A 471 -16.86 -6.39 9.65
C LEU A 471 -17.30 -5.56 10.87
N THR A 472 -16.70 -4.41 11.10
CA THR A 472 -17.05 -3.57 12.26
C THR A 472 -18.27 -2.70 11.93
N LYS A 473 -19.16 -2.56 12.91
CA LYS A 473 -20.39 -1.76 12.79
C LYS A 473 -20.40 -0.71 13.89
N PHE A 474 -21.04 0.42 13.62
CA PHE A 474 -21.28 1.47 14.60
C PHE A 474 -22.75 1.89 14.60
N GLU A 475 -23.16 2.60 15.63
CA GLU A 475 -24.53 3.10 15.79
C GLU A 475 -24.55 4.62 15.66
N TYR A 476 -25.51 5.14 14.90
CA TYR A 476 -25.73 6.57 14.75
C TYR A 476 -27.23 6.84 14.65
N GLN A 477 -27.75 7.69 15.55
CA GLN A 477 -29.18 8.02 15.66
C GLN A 477 -30.12 6.79 15.68
N GLY A 478 -29.76 5.75 16.45
CA GLY A 478 -30.55 4.53 16.60
C GLY A 478 -30.51 3.58 15.40
N GLN A 479 -29.68 3.86 14.39
CA GLN A 479 -29.47 3.02 13.22
C GLN A 479 -28.06 2.44 13.22
N ARG A 480 -27.90 1.23 12.66
CA ARG A 480 -26.63 0.50 12.65
C ARG A 480 -26.00 0.49 11.26
N TYR A 481 -24.79 1.03 11.16
CA TYR A 481 -24.04 1.19 9.92
C TYR A 481 -22.75 0.36 9.95
N SER A 482 -22.25 0.02 8.77
CA SER A 482 -20.93 -0.60 8.64
C SER A 482 -19.85 0.47 8.66
N ARG A 483 -18.74 0.24 9.36
CA ARG A 483 -17.58 1.13 9.30
C ARG A 483 -16.89 0.95 7.96
N ASP A 484 -16.90 2.01 7.15
CA ASP A 484 -16.23 2.08 5.86
C ASP A 484 -15.17 3.18 5.83
N ARG A 485 -14.59 3.42 4.66
CA ARG A 485 -13.59 4.46 4.45
C ARG A 485 -14.13 5.88 4.70
N GLY A 486 -15.41 6.10 4.42
CA GLY A 486 -16.08 7.37 4.69
C GLY A 486 -16.19 7.61 6.19
N TYR A 487 -16.58 6.59 6.96
CA TYR A 487 -16.57 6.65 8.42
C TYR A 487 -15.17 7.00 8.97
N THR A 488 -14.12 6.28 8.53
CA THR A 488 -12.75 6.58 9.02
C THR A 488 -12.32 8.00 8.67
N PHE A 489 -12.68 8.48 7.46
CA PHE A 489 -12.37 9.84 7.06
C PHE A 489 -13.06 10.88 7.95
N GLU A 490 -14.37 10.72 8.18
CA GLU A 490 -15.15 11.64 9.00
C GLU A 490 -14.71 11.60 10.47
N GLU A 491 -14.45 10.41 11.02
CA GLU A 491 -13.96 10.25 12.41
C GLU A 491 -12.60 10.93 12.58
N GLN A 492 -11.65 10.70 11.67
CA GLN A 492 -10.36 11.38 11.72
C GLN A 492 -10.52 12.90 11.59
N LEU A 493 -11.33 13.37 10.65
CA LEU A 493 -11.59 14.80 10.48
C LEU A 493 -12.18 15.44 11.74
N ASN A 494 -13.10 14.75 12.42
CA ASN A 494 -13.68 15.22 13.68
C ASN A 494 -12.65 15.25 14.81
N ILE A 495 -11.78 14.24 14.91
CA ILE A 495 -10.67 14.22 15.87
C ILE A 495 -9.74 15.43 15.64
N ASP A 496 -9.31 15.64 14.39
CA ASP A 496 -8.35 16.71 14.06
C ASP A 496 -8.95 18.10 14.29
N THR A 497 -10.26 18.26 14.04
CA THR A 497 -10.95 19.53 14.15
C THR A 497 -11.62 19.78 15.51
N GLU A 498 -11.58 18.79 16.41
CA GLU A 498 -12.29 18.78 17.70
C GLU A 498 -13.79 19.07 17.54
N ASN A 499 -14.41 18.40 16.57
CA ASN A 499 -15.83 18.59 16.23
C ASN A 499 -16.74 17.50 16.77
#